data_AF-A0A218W5V8-F1
#
_entry.id   AF-A0A218W5V8-F1
#
_cell.length_a   1.000
_cell.length_b   1.000
_cell.length_c   1.000
_cell.angle_alpha   90.00
_cell.angle_beta   90.00
_cell.angle_gamma   90.00
#
_symmetry.space_group_name_H-M   'P 1'
#
loop_
_entity.id
_entity.type
_entity.pdbx_description
1 polymer ?
#
loop_
_entity_poly.entity_id
_entity_poly.type
_entity_poly.pdbx_seq_one_letter_code
_entity_poly.pdbx_strand_id
1 'polypeptide(L)'
;MILGDGLYNFLKVVYRYQQDRKKNGPFLPIASVSPIPDQASVDTQCFGRSFDDQRRTELFLKDGIRTWFAIAGYVAIAATSAGILPQIFPQLKWYHIFVLYTVAPPFAFCNAYGCGLTDWSLASTYGKLVIFIIGAWAGQAHGGVVAGLVACGVMMNIVSTASDLTQDLKTGYVTLSSPCSTFASQVIGTAMGCVVSPCVFWIYYKAFDDLGIDGSEYPAPIASVYRSMAQLGVDGFSSLPNNCLNLCYGFFAAAVVINGVRDLTGKRWSRFIPVPMAMAMPFYIGAYFAIDMCIGSLVLLVWEKRNKTEAKAFIPAIASGLICGEGIWSLPSSIIAFAGAKPPFCLKLKF
;
A
#
# COMPACT_ATOMS: atom_id res chain seq x y z
N MET A 1 -14.59 2.78 -5.37
CA MET A 1 -14.59 2.67 -3.89
C MET A 1 -13.22 2.91 -3.28
N ILE A 2 -12.21 2.07 -3.53
CA ILE A 2 -10.83 2.15 -2.97
C ILE A 2 -10.27 3.59 -2.99
N LEU A 3 -10.17 4.17 -4.19
CA LEU A 3 -9.65 5.52 -4.38
C LEU A 3 -10.52 6.59 -3.69
N GLY A 4 -11.85 6.42 -3.68
CA GLY A 4 -12.76 7.38 -3.06
C GLY A 4 -12.64 7.40 -1.53
N ASP A 5 -12.47 6.23 -0.94
CA ASP A 5 -12.22 6.06 0.50
C ASP A 5 -10.88 6.67 0.93
N GLY A 6 -9.82 6.32 0.21
CA GLY A 6 -8.48 6.84 0.44
C GLY A 6 -8.40 8.36 0.27
N LEU A 7 -8.97 8.89 -0.82
CA LEU A 7 -8.92 10.32 -1.11
C LEU A 7 -9.76 11.14 -0.12
N TYR A 8 -10.92 10.64 0.30
CA TYR A 8 -11.72 11.27 1.36
C TYR A 8 -10.88 11.42 2.64
N ASN A 9 -10.23 10.34 3.08
CA ASN A 9 -9.42 10.36 4.29
C ASN A 9 -8.16 11.23 4.13
N PHE A 10 -7.53 11.23 2.95
CA PHE A 10 -6.42 12.12 2.63
C PHE A 10 -6.81 13.59 2.77
N LEU A 11 -7.89 14.00 2.09
CA LEU A 11 -8.39 15.37 2.13
C LEU A 11 -8.81 15.78 3.55
N LYS A 12 -9.45 14.88 4.29
CA LYS A 12 -9.82 15.10 5.70
C LYS A 12 -8.61 15.34 6.59
N VAL A 13 -7.55 14.54 6.44
CA VAL A 13 -6.31 14.71 7.21
C VAL A 13 -5.62 16.02 6.86
N VAL A 14 -5.49 16.33 5.56
CA VAL A 14 -4.92 17.60 5.08
C VAL A 14 -5.72 18.79 5.61
N TYR A 15 -7.05 18.74 5.54
CA TYR A 15 -7.93 19.79 6.04
C TYR A 15 -7.76 20.01 7.55
N ARG A 16 -7.76 18.94 8.35
CA ARG A 16 -7.54 19.03 9.79
C ARG A 16 -6.15 19.57 10.12
N TYR A 17 -5.12 19.13 9.41
CA TYR A 17 -3.77 19.64 9.56
C TYR A 17 -3.68 21.14 9.28
N GLN A 18 -4.29 21.61 8.19
CA GLN A 18 -4.32 23.04 7.87
C GLN A 18 -5.12 23.85 8.90
N GLN A 19 -6.24 23.31 9.39
CA GLN A 19 -7.06 23.97 10.40
C GLN A 19 -6.30 24.09 11.73
N ASP A 20 -5.61 23.04 12.14
CA ASP A 20 -4.79 23.02 13.35
C ASP A 20 -3.62 24.01 13.24
N ARG A 21 -2.91 24.00 12.11
CA ARG A 21 -1.83 24.96 11.82
C ARG A 21 -2.31 26.42 11.81
N LYS A 22 -3.54 26.70 11.36
CA LYS A 22 -4.13 28.04 11.40
C LYS A 22 -4.49 28.48 12.82
N LYS A 23 -4.91 27.56 13.69
CA LYS A 23 -5.31 27.85 15.07
C LYS A 23 -4.12 27.95 16.02
N ASN A 24 -3.12 27.08 15.85
CA ASN A 24 -2.03 26.88 16.81
C ASN A 24 -0.66 27.37 16.30
N GLY A 25 -0.61 28.00 15.11
CA GLY A 25 0.63 28.46 14.48
C GLY A 25 1.45 27.32 13.83
N PRO A 26 2.65 27.61 13.29
CA PRO A 26 3.45 26.67 12.49
C PRO A 26 4.18 25.57 13.30
N PHE A 27 3.74 25.22 14.52
CA PHE A 27 4.42 24.19 15.30
C PHE A 27 3.99 22.77 14.92
N LEU A 28 5.00 21.93 14.67
CA LEU A 28 4.96 20.47 14.67
C LEU A 28 4.25 19.96 15.93
N PRO A 29 3.66 18.75 15.92
CA PRO A 29 3.06 18.12 17.10
C PRO A 29 4.16 17.73 18.09
N ILE A 30 4.78 18.72 18.73
CA ILE A 30 5.57 18.57 19.93
C ILE A 30 4.57 18.82 21.05
N ALA A 31 4.01 17.73 21.59
CA ALA A 31 3.60 17.75 22.97
C ALA A 31 4.85 18.10 23.77
N SER A 32 4.94 19.35 24.22
CA SER A 32 5.97 19.83 25.13
C SER A 32 5.85 19.05 26.44
N VAL A 33 6.60 17.95 26.55
CA VAL A 33 6.92 17.34 27.84
C VAL A 33 8.18 18.05 28.33
N SER A 34 8.00 19.17 29.03
CA SER A 34 9.04 19.73 29.90
C SER A 34 8.97 19.03 31.26
N PRO A 35 10.11 18.70 31.90
CA PRO A 35 10.11 18.09 33.22
C PRO A 35 10.01 19.15 34.34
N ILE A 36 8.87 19.17 35.07
CA ILE A 36 8.64 19.45 36.53
C ILE A 36 9.03 20.89 37.04
N PRO A 37 8.35 21.55 38.04
CA PRO A 37 7.53 21.05 39.17
C PRO A 37 6.14 21.70 39.42
N ASP A 38 5.35 20.97 40.22
CA ASP A 38 4.29 21.39 41.15
C ASP A 38 3.41 22.60 40.80
N GLN A 39 2.15 22.34 40.41
CA GLN A 39 0.96 22.78 41.16
C GLN A 39 -0.34 22.33 40.47
N ALA A 40 -1.32 22.06 41.32
CA ALA A 40 -2.59 21.44 41.01
C ALA A 40 -3.48 22.26 40.05
N SER A 41 -4.02 21.60 39.02
CA SER A 41 -5.44 21.71 38.65
C SER A 41 -5.81 20.56 37.73
N VAL A 42 -6.85 19.85 38.15
CA VAL A 42 -7.39 18.64 37.55
C VAL A 42 -8.15 19.01 36.28
N ASP A 43 -7.68 18.54 35.11
CA ASP A 43 -8.52 18.40 33.93
C ASP A 43 -8.46 16.95 33.42
N THR A 44 -9.52 16.22 33.74
CA THR A 44 -9.70 14.79 33.60
C THR A 44 -9.98 14.40 32.14
N GLN A 45 -8.96 14.43 31.27
CA GLN A 45 -9.00 13.72 29.96
C GLN A 45 -7.68 13.03 29.57
N CYS A 46 -6.64 13.08 30.41
CA CYS A 46 -5.29 12.61 30.05
C CYS A 46 -4.84 11.27 30.69
N PHE A 47 -5.76 10.52 31.33
CA PHE A 47 -5.48 9.15 31.80
C PHE A 47 -5.91 8.15 30.71
N GLY A 48 -5.00 7.81 29.79
CA GLY A 48 -5.33 6.83 28.75
C GLY A 48 -4.23 6.44 27.76
N ARG A 49 -3.07 7.10 27.73
CA ARG A 49 -1.88 6.53 27.06
C ARG A 49 -1.11 5.71 28.08
N SER A 50 -0.91 4.43 27.81
CA SER A 50 0.00 3.60 28.61
C SER A 50 1.37 4.29 28.67
N PHE A 51 2.07 4.20 29.79
CA PHE A 51 3.44 4.72 29.92
C PHE A 51 4.32 4.26 28.74
N ASP A 52 4.14 3.01 28.31
CA ASP A 52 4.81 2.43 27.14
C ASP A 52 4.53 3.19 25.84
N ASP A 53 3.29 3.64 25.61
CA ASP A 53 2.93 4.39 24.40
C ASP A 53 3.55 5.78 24.39
N GLN A 54 3.64 6.43 25.55
CA GLN A 54 4.31 7.71 25.68
C GLN A 54 5.81 7.56 25.42
N ARG A 55 6.44 6.53 25.98
CA ARG A 55 7.86 6.24 25.77
C ARG A 55 8.19 5.89 24.30
N ARG A 56 7.35 5.07 23.66
CA ARG A 56 7.44 4.76 22.21
C ARG A 56 7.35 6.02 21.36
N THR A 57 6.40 6.91 21.68
CA THR A 57 6.21 8.17 20.95
C THR A 57 7.41 9.09 21.10
N GLU A 58 7.95 9.24 22.30
CA GLU A 58 9.13 10.06 22.59
C GLU A 58 10.34 9.59 21.77
N LEU A 59 10.63 8.29 21.80
CA LEU A 59 11.76 7.70 21.09
C LEU A 59 11.60 7.79 19.56
N PHE A 60 10.39 7.52 19.05
CA PHE A 60 10.11 7.59 17.61
C PHE A 60 10.28 9.02 17.07
N LEU A 61 9.84 10.03 17.83
CA LEU A 61 9.94 11.43 17.39
C LEU A 61 11.35 12.00 17.52
N LYS A 62 12.13 11.54 18.50
CA LYS A 62 13.52 11.97 18.71
C LYS A 62 14.40 11.70 17.49
N ASP A 63 14.22 10.55 16.87
CA ASP A 63 14.99 10.09 15.70
C ASP A 63 14.20 10.24 14.38
N GLY A 64 13.25 11.18 14.34
CA GLY A 64 12.41 11.42 13.16
C GLY A 64 13.20 11.98 11.96
N ILE A 65 12.87 11.52 10.76
CA ILE A 65 13.44 12.04 9.52
C ILE A 65 12.97 13.48 9.31
N ARG A 66 13.92 14.39 9.06
CA ARG A 66 13.62 15.81 8.83
C ARG A 66 12.77 15.98 7.57
N THR A 67 11.63 16.66 7.66
CA THR A 67 10.69 16.81 6.54
C THR A 67 11.31 17.46 5.30
N TRP A 68 12.18 18.46 5.47
CA TRP A 68 12.90 19.07 4.35
C TRP A 68 13.77 18.06 3.60
N PHE A 69 14.46 17.18 4.33
CA PHE A 69 15.28 16.13 3.72
C PHE A 69 14.44 15.17 2.89
N ALA A 70 13.27 14.76 3.40
CA ALA A 70 12.33 13.91 2.66
C ALA A 70 11.79 14.60 1.38
N ILE A 71 11.41 15.87 1.47
CA ILE A 71 10.94 16.65 0.30
C ILE A 71 12.06 16.81 -0.74
N ALA A 72 13.26 17.21 -0.31
CA ALA A 72 14.40 17.38 -1.19
C ALA A 72 14.78 16.06 -1.87
N GLY A 73 14.82 14.95 -1.12
CA GLY A 73 15.08 13.61 -1.66
C GLY A 73 14.03 13.18 -2.67
N TYR A 74 12.75 13.43 -2.40
CA TYR A 74 11.65 13.14 -3.33
C TYR A 74 11.80 13.91 -4.64
N VAL A 75 12.05 15.22 -4.56
CA VAL A 75 12.25 16.07 -5.75
C VAL A 75 13.48 15.66 -6.55
N ALA A 76 14.59 15.33 -5.88
CA ALA A 76 15.81 14.88 -6.54
C ALA A 76 15.61 13.55 -7.30
N ILE A 77 14.93 12.57 -6.67
CA ILE A 77 14.61 11.29 -7.30
C ILE A 77 13.62 11.48 -8.46
N ALA A 78 12.60 12.33 -8.28
CA ALA A 78 11.65 12.66 -9.35
C ALA A 78 12.34 13.30 -10.56
N ALA A 79 13.25 14.24 -10.33
CA ALA A 79 14.04 14.88 -11.38
C ALA A 79 14.96 13.88 -12.11
N THR A 80 15.61 13.00 -11.35
CA THR A 80 16.48 11.94 -11.90
C THR A 80 15.67 10.98 -12.76
N SER A 81 14.51 10.55 -12.26
CA SER A 81 13.56 9.68 -12.98
C SER A 81 13.05 10.32 -14.27
N ALA A 82 12.70 11.62 -14.22
CA ALA A 82 12.28 12.39 -15.39
C ALA A 82 13.37 12.54 -16.46
N GLY A 83 14.65 12.50 -16.07
CA GLY A 83 15.78 12.53 -17.00
C GLY A 83 16.12 11.16 -17.62
N ILE A 84 16.12 10.10 -16.81
CA ILE A 84 16.60 8.77 -17.21
C ILE A 84 15.51 7.95 -17.93
N LEU A 85 14.28 7.91 -17.41
CA LEU A 85 13.24 7.04 -17.96
C LEU A 85 12.92 7.31 -19.44
N PRO A 86 12.86 8.56 -19.94
CA PRO A 86 12.64 8.81 -21.36
C PRO A 86 13.77 8.33 -22.27
N GLN A 87 14.99 8.15 -21.73
CA GLN A 87 16.12 7.59 -22.49
C GLN A 87 16.01 6.08 -22.63
N ILE A 88 15.50 5.40 -21.59
CA ILE A 88 15.27 3.95 -21.61
C ILE A 88 14.01 3.62 -22.42
N PHE A 89 12.94 4.40 -22.22
CA PHE A 89 11.63 4.21 -22.85
C PHE A 89 11.19 5.51 -23.55
N PRO A 90 11.55 5.70 -24.83
CA PRO A 90 11.24 6.93 -25.59
C PRO A 90 9.75 7.27 -25.67
N GLN A 91 8.88 6.27 -25.49
CA GLN A 91 7.43 6.45 -25.48
C GLN A 91 6.95 7.23 -24.23
N LEU A 92 7.68 7.16 -23.12
CA LEU A 92 7.36 7.83 -21.87
C LEU A 92 8.08 9.18 -21.77
N LYS A 93 7.42 10.25 -22.24
CA LYS A 93 7.99 11.60 -22.19
C LYS A 93 8.06 12.18 -20.77
N TRP A 94 9.00 13.09 -20.54
CA TRP A 94 9.29 13.73 -19.24
C TRP A 94 8.06 14.32 -18.55
N TYR A 95 7.13 14.91 -19.31
CA TYR A 95 5.93 15.52 -18.75
C TYR A 95 4.94 14.49 -18.16
N HIS A 96 4.88 13.27 -18.71
CA HIS A 96 4.08 12.19 -18.13
C HIS A 96 4.63 11.81 -16.75
N ILE A 97 5.97 11.74 -16.64
CA ILE A 97 6.67 11.44 -15.39
C ILE A 97 6.44 12.54 -14.37
N PHE A 98 6.53 13.81 -14.77
CA PHE A 98 6.25 14.94 -13.89
C PHE A 98 4.83 14.88 -13.29
N VAL A 99 3.81 14.63 -14.11
CA VAL A 99 2.42 14.46 -13.65
C VAL A 99 2.32 13.25 -12.73
N LEU A 100 2.98 12.14 -13.06
CA LEU A 100 2.98 10.92 -12.27
C LEU A 100 3.51 11.15 -10.85
N TYR A 101 4.68 11.79 -10.71
CA TYR A 101 5.26 12.15 -9.40
C TYR A 101 4.43 13.22 -8.68
N THR A 102 3.66 14.04 -9.38
CA THR A 102 2.76 14.99 -8.71
C THR A 102 1.56 14.28 -8.05
N VAL A 103 1.02 13.24 -8.70
CA VAL A 103 -0.15 12.48 -8.23
C VAL A 103 0.23 11.32 -7.29
N ALA A 104 1.49 10.90 -7.29
CA ALA A 104 1.93 9.74 -6.50
C ALA A 104 1.75 9.91 -4.97
N PRO A 105 2.03 11.06 -4.32
CA PRO A 105 1.90 11.16 -2.87
C PRO A 105 0.47 10.96 -2.34
N PRO A 106 -0.60 11.53 -2.95
CA PRO A 106 -1.97 11.17 -2.61
C PRO A 106 -2.24 9.67 -2.75
N PHE A 107 -1.79 9.02 -3.83
CA PHE A 107 -2.02 7.59 -4.05
C PHE A 107 -1.23 6.73 -3.06
N ALA A 108 0.00 7.11 -2.75
CA ALA A 108 0.84 6.49 -1.74
C ALA A 108 0.16 6.55 -0.36
N PHE A 109 -0.40 7.70 0.02
CA PHE A 109 -1.20 7.80 1.24
C PHE A 109 -2.42 6.88 1.21
N CYS A 110 -3.19 6.90 0.12
CA CYS A 110 -4.39 6.08 -0.01
C CYS A 110 -4.07 4.59 0.12
N ASN A 111 -2.97 4.14 -0.46
CA ASN A 111 -2.51 2.76 -0.36
C ASN A 111 -2.00 2.41 1.03
N ALA A 112 -1.14 3.24 1.64
CA ALA A 112 -0.64 3.01 2.99
C ALA A 112 -1.78 2.99 4.01
N TYR A 113 -2.79 3.87 3.85
CA TYR A 113 -4.01 3.86 4.65
C TYR A 113 -4.81 2.57 4.46
N GLY A 114 -5.06 2.17 3.21
CA GLY A 114 -5.78 0.94 2.90
C GLY A 114 -5.08 -0.29 3.46
N CYS A 115 -3.78 -0.39 3.23
CA CYS A 115 -2.93 -1.45 3.77
C CYS A 115 -2.95 -1.45 5.30
N GLY A 116 -2.88 -0.29 5.95
CA GLY A 116 -3.00 -0.19 7.41
C GLY A 116 -4.35 -0.66 7.98
N LEU A 117 -5.42 -0.71 7.17
CA LEU A 117 -6.72 -1.22 7.57
C LEU A 117 -6.92 -2.71 7.28
N THR A 118 -6.37 -3.19 6.16
CA THR A 118 -6.68 -4.53 5.62
C THR A 118 -5.48 -5.46 5.58
N ASP A 119 -4.30 -4.99 5.97
CA ASP A 119 -3.01 -5.67 5.87
C ASP A 119 -2.65 -6.10 4.44
N TRP A 120 -3.10 -5.31 3.45
CA TRP A 120 -2.91 -5.66 2.04
C TRP A 120 -2.64 -4.43 1.17
N SER A 121 -1.54 -4.48 0.43
CA SER A 121 -1.13 -3.43 -0.50
C SER A 121 -1.89 -3.55 -1.83
N LEU A 122 -2.51 -2.45 -2.23
CA LEU A 122 -3.26 -2.31 -3.48
C LEU A 122 -2.46 -1.58 -4.56
N ALA A 123 -1.13 -1.57 -4.45
CA ALA A 123 -0.23 -0.90 -5.40
C ALA A 123 -0.55 -1.27 -6.86
N SER A 124 -0.84 -2.54 -7.13
CA SER A 124 -1.27 -3.02 -8.46
C SER A 124 -2.52 -2.33 -9.00
N THR A 125 -3.48 -1.99 -8.13
CA THR A 125 -4.71 -1.28 -8.52
C THR A 125 -4.41 0.15 -8.95
N TYR A 126 -3.58 0.87 -8.17
CA TYR A 126 -3.17 2.23 -8.52
C TYR A 126 -2.30 2.25 -9.80
N GLY A 127 -1.42 1.25 -9.97
CA GLY A 127 -0.66 1.05 -11.19
C GLY A 127 -1.56 0.89 -12.42
N LYS A 128 -2.54 -0.02 -12.34
CA LYS A 128 -3.52 -0.24 -13.43
C LYS A 128 -4.29 1.03 -13.79
N LEU A 129 -4.67 1.87 -12.82
CA LEU A 129 -5.30 3.17 -13.11
C LEU A 129 -4.37 4.09 -13.91
N VAL A 130 -3.08 4.10 -13.58
CA VAL A 130 -2.07 4.87 -14.34
C VAL A 130 -1.92 4.37 -15.76
N ILE A 131 -2.03 3.05 -16.00
CA ILE A 131 -2.05 2.49 -17.37
C ILE A 131 -3.13 3.17 -18.21
N PHE A 132 -4.37 3.24 -17.70
CA PHE A 132 -5.47 3.86 -18.43
C PHE A 132 -5.23 5.35 -18.70
N ILE A 133 -4.72 6.10 -17.71
CA ILE A 133 -4.51 7.55 -17.84
C ILE A 133 -3.37 7.85 -18.82
N ILE A 134 -2.18 7.26 -18.60
CA ILE A 134 -0.99 7.55 -19.41
C ILE A 134 -1.06 6.85 -20.77
N GLY A 135 -1.62 5.65 -20.83
CA GLY A 135 -1.84 4.92 -22.08
C GLY A 135 -2.79 5.68 -23.02
N ALA A 136 -3.93 6.14 -22.51
CA ALA A 136 -4.87 6.96 -23.29
C ALA A 136 -4.24 8.29 -23.72
N TRP A 137 -3.48 8.94 -22.83
CA TRP A 137 -2.86 10.23 -23.12
C TRP A 137 -1.75 10.14 -24.18
N ALA A 138 -0.90 9.11 -24.11
CA ALA A 138 0.13 8.88 -25.10
C ALA A 138 -0.45 8.42 -26.45
N GLY A 139 -1.53 7.64 -26.45
CA GLY A 139 -2.21 7.15 -27.65
C GLY A 139 -1.45 6.06 -28.41
N GLN A 140 -2.14 5.33 -29.29
CA GLN A 140 -1.55 4.19 -30.02
C GLN A 140 -0.38 4.64 -30.89
N ALA A 141 -0.53 5.79 -31.56
CA ALA A 141 0.46 6.31 -32.51
C ALA A 141 1.82 6.66 -31.89
N HIS A 142 1.90 6.84 -30.57
CA HIS A 142 3.14 7.17 -29.87
C HIS A 142 3.59 6.07 -28.89
N GLY A 143 3.08 4.85 -29.05
CA GLY A 143 3.48 3.71 -28.22
C GLY A 143 2.91 3.77 -26.81
N GLY A 144 1.65 4.23 -26.67
CA GLY A 144 0.99 4.38 -25.37
C GLY A 144 0.91 3.10 -24.53
N VAL A 145 0.95 1.92 -25.15
CA VAL A 145 0.99 0.64 -24.43
C VAL A 145 2.25 0.56 -23.57
N VAL A 146 3.42 0.86 -24.15
CA VAL A 146 4.69 0.83 -23.43
C VAL A 146 4.74 1.96 -22.41
N ALA A 147 4.33 3.18 -22.78
CA ALA A 147 4.31 4.32 -21.87
C ALA A 147 3.43 4.06 -20.63
N GLY A 148 2.23 3.48 -20.83
CA GLY A 148 1.31 3.12 -19.75
C GLY A 148 1.86 2.03 -18.84
N LEU A 149 2.48 0.99 -19.40
CA LEU A 149 3.10 -0.09 -18.61
C LEU A 149 4.30 0.39 -17.78
N VAL A 150 5.16 1.23 -18.35
CA VAL A 150 6.30 1.80 -17.62
C VAL A 150 5.82 2.73 -16.51
N ALA A 151 4.86 3.62 -16.81
CA ALA A 151 4.26 4.50 -15.81
C ALA A 151 3.57 3.72 -14.68
N CYS A 152 2.90 2.61 -15.01
CA CYS A 152 2.36 1.68 -14.03
C CYS A 152 3.44 1.12 -13.11
N GLY A 153 4.55 0.63 -13.66
CA GLY A 153 5.68 0.14 -12.86
C GLY A 153 6.21 1.20 -11.90
N VAL A 154 6.38 2.44 -12.37
CA VAL A 154 6.82 3.55 -11.51
C VAL A 154 5.82 3.83 -10.39
N MET A 155 4.52 3.93 -10.69
CA MET A 155 3.49 4.16 -9.68
C MET A 155 3.41 3.02 -8.66
N MET A 156 3.45 1.78 -9.13
CA MET A 156 3.41 0.59 -8.25
C MET A 156 4.56 0.60 -7.25
N ASN A 157 5.79 0.90 -7.69
CA ASN A 157 6.93 0.97 -6.79
C ASN A 157 6.78 2.09 -5.76
N ILE A 158 6.40 3.31 -6.17
CA ILE A 158 6.22 4.43 -5.24
C ILE A 158 5.17 4.09 -4.17
N VAL A 159 4.03 3.56 -4.61
CA VAL A 159 2.87 3.31 -3.77
C VAL A 159 3.05 2.08 -2.86
N SER A 160 3.73 1.02 -3.34
CA SER A 160 4.10 -0.13 -2.52
C SER A 160 5.13 0.27 -1.46
N THR A 161 6.25 0.87 -1.87
CA THR A 161 7.33 1.23 -0.94
C THR A 161 6.84 2.19 0.15
N ALA A 162 5.93 3.11 -0.16
CA ALA A 162 5.34 3.98 0.86
C ALA A 162 4.49 3.21 1.89
N SER A 163 3.73 2.21 1.45
CA SER A 163 2.95 1.33 2.33
C SER A 163 3.87 0.45 3.18
N ASP A 164 4.83 -0.22 2.56
CA ASP A 164 5.75 -1.15 3.21
C ASP A 164 6.58 -0.42 4.26
N LEU A 165 7.14 0.75 3.91
CA LEU A 165 7.87 1.59 4.87
C LEU A 165 6.98 2.07 6.03
N THR A 166 5.68 2.30 5.80
CA THR A 166 4.76 2.67 6.88
C THR A 166 4.54 1.50 7.85
N GLN A 167 4.45 0.27 7.34
CA GLN A 167 4.40 -0.93 8.18
C GLN A 167 5.72 -1.15 8.92
N ASP A 168 6.87 -0.95 8.28
CA ASP A 168 8.18 -1.08 8.92
C ASP A 168 8.37 -0.03 10.02
N LEU A 169 7.96 1.21 9.78
CA LEU A 169 7.97 2.26 10.81
C LEU A 169 7.02 1.94 11.96
N LYS A 170 5.88 1.29 11.68
CA LYS A 170 4.96 0.83 12.72
C LYS A 170 5.58 -0.30 13.55
N THR A 171 6.25 -1.24 12.92
CA THR A 171 7.02 -2.29 13.60
C THR A 171 8.12 -1.67 14.46
N GLY A 172 8.92 -0.77 13.90
CA GLY A 172 9.96 -0.02 14.61
C GLY A 172 9.42 0.75 15.81
N TYR A 173 8.24 1.38 15.69
CA TYR A 173 7.56 2.05 16.81
C TYR A 173 7.21 1.07 17.94
N VAL A 174 6.77 -0.15 17.62
CA VAL A 174 6.40 -1.16 18.63
C VAL A 174 7.65 -1.79 19.27
N THR A 175 8.72 -1.99 18.50
CA THR A 175 10.00 -2.59 18.92
C THR A 175 11.01 -1.58 19.47
N LEU A 176 10.66 -0.29 19.54
CA LEU A 176 11.55 0.80 19.97
C LEU A 176 12.80 0.96 19.08
N SER A 177 12.70 0.57 17.81
CA SER A 177 13.76 0.74 16.83
C SER A 177 13.76 2.16 16.24
N SER A 178 14.95 2.68 15.92
CA SER A 178 15.13 4.03 15.39
C SER A 178 14.55 4.16 13.96
N PRO A 179 13.65 5.13 13.69
CA PRO A 179 13.10 5.36 12.35
C PRO A 179 14.15 5.65 11.27
N CYS A 180 15.22 6.35 11.62
CA CYS A 180 16.35 6.59 10.72
C CYS A 180 17.05 5.29 10.32
N SER A 181 17.21 4.34 11.25
CA SER A 181 17.80 3.04 10.96
C SER A 181 16.89 2.21 10.06
N THR A 182 15.57 2.20 10.30
CA THR A 182 14.60 1.54 9.42
C THR A 182 14.66 2.11 8.01
N PHE A 183 14.69 3.43 7.87
CA PHE A 183 14.82 4.08 6.56
C PHE A 183 16.14 3.76 5.86
N ALA A 184 17.26 3.80 6.58
CA ALA A 184 18.56 3.43 6.02
C ALA A 184 18.58 1.97 5.53
N SER A 185 18.01 1.04 6.30
CA SER A 185 17.86 -0.37 5.89
C SER A 185 17.01 -0.51 4.64
N GLN A 186 15.91 0.25 4.53
CA GLN A 186 15.06 0.24 3.33
C GLN A 186 15.82 0.74 2.10
N VAL A 187 16.62 1.79 2.23
CA VAL A 187 17.45 2.32 1.12
C VAL A 187 18.48 1.28 0.68
N ILE A 188 19.17 0.63 1.63
CA ILE A 188 20.16 -0.42 1.33
C ILE A 188 19.48 -1.61 0.65
N GLY A 189 18.35 -2.09 1.20
CA GLY A 189 17.60 -3.21 0.62
C GLY A 189 17.09 -2.90 -0.78
N THR A 190 16.60 -1.69 -1.01
CA THR A 190 16.18 -1.22 -2.34
C THR A 190 17.36 -1.20 -3.32
N ALA A 191 18.51 -0.66 -2.90
CA ALA A 191 19.72 -0.62 -3.73
C ALA A 191 20.21 -2.03 -4.11
N MET A 192 20.18 -2.97 -3.16
CA MET A 192 20.48 -4.37 -3.44
C MET A 192 19.46 -4.98 -4.41
N GLY A 193 18.17 -4.71 -4.23
CA GLY A 193 17.10 -5.16 -5.13
C GLY A 193 17.28 -4.66 -6.57
N CYS A 194 17.71 -3.41 -6.76
CA CYS A 194 18.00 -2.84 -8.08
C CYS A 194 19.12 -3.59 -8.83
N VAL A 195 20.00 -4.31 -8.13
CA VAL A 195 21.06 -5.12 -8.74
C VAL A 195 20.64 -6.59 -8.86
N VAL A 196 20.12 -7.17 -7.76
CA VAL A 196 19.80 -8.60 -7.69
C VAL A 196 18.62 -8.94 -8.60
N SER A 197 17.54 -8.16 -8.59
CA SER A 197 16.33 -8.48 -9.36
C SER A 197 16.57 -8.54 -10.87
N PRO A 198 17.24 -7.56 -11.52
CA PRO A 198 17.58 -7.67 -12.93
C PRO A 198 18.54 -8.81 -13.25
N CYS A 199 19.52 -9.09 -12.37
CA CYS A 199 20.44 -10.22 -12.55
C CYS A 199 19.71 -11.56 -12.56
N VAL A 200 18.81 -11.78 -11.58
CA VAL A 200 17.99 -13.00 -11.53
C VAL A 200 17.07 -13.08 -12.74
N PHE A 201 16.40 -11.98 -13.11
CA PHE A 201 15.58 -11.95 -14.32
C PHE A 201 16.38 -12.34 -15.58
N TRP A 202 17.59 -11.80 -15.74
CA TRP A 202 18.45 -12.11 -16.87
C TRP A 202 18.92 -13.57 -16.92
N ILE A 203 19.12 -14.21 -15.76
CA ILE A 203 19.44 -15.64 -15.68
C ILE A 203 18.26 -16.45 -16.23
N TYR A 204 17.04 -16.20 -15.74
CA TYR A 204 15.84 -16.89 -16.24
C TYR A 204 15.61 -16.63 -17.72
N TYR A 205 15.74 -15.36 -18.14
CA TYR A 205 15.53 -14.95 -19.53
C TYR A 205 16.51 -15.61 -20.52
N LYS A 206 17.74 -15.93 -20.09
CA LYS A 206 18.72 -16.65 -20.92
C LYS A 206 18.65 -18.17 -20.78
N ALA A 207 18.16 -18.68 -19.65
CA ALA A 207 18.09 -20.11 -19.40
C ALA A 207 16.87 -20.77 -20.04
N PHE A 208 15.77 -20.02 -20.19
CA PHE A 208 14.50 -20.52 -20.73
C PHE A 208 14.10 -19.68 -21.95
N ASP A 209 14.24 -20.26 -23.15
CA ASP A 209 13.87 -19.61 -24.41
C ASP A 209 12.34 -19.42 -24.56
N ASP A 210 11.55 -20.17 -23.80
CA ASP A 210 10.08 -20.13 -23.79
C ASP A 210 9.49 -19.36 -22.60
N LEU A 211 10.32 -18.58 -21.88
CA LEU A 211 9.89 -17.78 -20.73
C LEU A 211 8.71 -16.88 -21.08
N GLY A 212 7.59 -17.03 -20.36
CA GLY A 212 6.40 -16.21 -20.53
C GLY A 212 5.45 -16.67 -21.63
N ILE A 213 5.74 -17.75 -22.35
CA ILE A 213 4.84 -18.34 -23.36
C ILE A 213 3.76 -19.17 -22.66
N ASP A 214 2.51 -19.06 -23.11
CA ASP A 214 1.41 -19.89 -22.59
C ASP A 214 1.68 -21.38 -22.86
N GLY A 215 1.72 -22.18 -21.79
CA GLY A 215 2.03 -23.62 -21.87
C GLY A 215 3.51 -23.98 -21.68
N SER A 216 4.40 -22.98 -21.55
CA SER A 216 5.78 -23.17 -21.07
C SER A 216 5.84 -23.62 -19.62
N GLU A 217 7.04 -23.98 -19.15
CA GLU A 217 7.28 -24.26 -17.73
C GLU A 217 7.07 -23.01 -16.86
N TYR A 218 7.38 -21.82 -17.40
CA TYR A 218 7.30 -20.54 -16.71
C TYR A 218 6.40 -19.55 -17.47
N PRO A 219 5.07 -19.76 -17.47
CA PRO A 219 4.13 -18.84 -18.13
C PRO A 219 4.06 -17.51 -17.37
N ALA A 220 3.78 -16.42 -18.08
CA ALA A 220 3.64 -15.07 -17.50
C ALA A 220 2.19 -14.56 -17.58
N PRO A 221 1.23 -15.21 -16.89
CA PRO A 221 -0.19 -14.90 -17.03
C PRO A 221 -0.54 -13.48 -16.57
N ILE A 222 0.18 -12.95 -15.57
CA ILE A 222 -0.02 -11.57 -15.13
C ILE A 222 0.47 -10.59 -16.19
N ALA A 223 1.55 -10.89 -16.92
CA ALA A 223 2.05 -10.01 -17.97
C ALA A 223 1.05 -9.87 -19.12
N SER A 224 0.37 -10.95 -19.52
CA SER A 224 -0.66 -10.90 -20.55
C SER A 224 -1.89 -10.09 -20.13
N VAL A 225 -2.28 -10.16 -18.86
CA VAL A 225 -3.34 -9.31 -18.28
C VAL A 225 -2.96 -7.83 -18.33
N TYR A 226 -1.75 -7.47 -17.89
CA TYR A 226 -1.29 -6.08 -17.90
C TYR A 226 -1.13 -5.54 -19.33
N ARG A 227 -0.66 -6.36 -20.26
CA ARG A 227 -0.61 -6.01 -21.69
C ARG A 227 -2.00 -5.72 -22.23
N SER A 228 -2.99 -6.56 -21.93
CA SER A 228 -4.37 -6.38 -22.35
C SER A 228 -4.98 -5.10 -21.77
N MET A 229 -4.71 -4.81 -20.50
CA MET A 229 -5.12 -3.55 -19.86
C MET A 229 -4.46 -2.33 -20.51
N ALA A 230 -3.20 -2.44 -20.90
CA ALA A 230 -2.50 -1.37 -21.59
C ALA A 230 -3.04 -1.13 -23.01
N GLN A 231 -3.38 -2.18 -23.74
CA GLN A 231 -4.07 -2.04 -25.04
C GLN A 231 -5.42 -1.34 -24.86
N LEU A 232 -6.24 -1.80 -23.91
CA LEU A 232 -7.53 -1.19 -23.61
C LEU A 232 -7.40 0.27 -23.16
N GLY A 233 -6.36 0.59 -22.37
CA GLY A 233 -6.09 1.94 -21.93
C GLY A 233 -5.79 2.89 -23.08
N VAL A 234 -5.10 2.41 -24.10
CA VAL A 234 -4.71 3.23 -25.26
C VAL A 234 -5.85 3.41 -26.25
N ASP A 235 -6.73 2.41 -26.37
CA ASP A 235 -7.97 2.53 -27.15
C ASP A 235 -8.99 3.49 -26.50
N GLY A 236 -8.72 3.91 -25.27
CA GLY A 236 -9.45 4.95 -24.55
C GLY A 236 -10.69 4.43 -23.84
N PHE A 237 -11.32 5.32 -23.06
CA PHE A 237 -12.46 4.97 -22.22
C PHE A 237 -13.72 4.54 -23.00
N SER A 238 -13.79 4.84 -24.30
CA SER A 238 -14.86 4.39 -25.20
C SER A 238 -14.86 2.88 -25.43
N SER A 239 -13.73 2.21 -25.20
CA SER A 239 -13.58 0.76 -25.37
C SER A 239 -13.99 -0.03 -24.12
N LEU A 240 -14.30 0.67 -23.02
CA LEU A 240 -14.80 0.03 -21.81
C LEU A 240 -16.26 -0.41 -21.98
N PRO A 241 -16.70 -1.47 -21.28
CA PRO A 241 -18.10 -1.90 -21.30
C PRO A 241 -19.07 -0.76 -20.96
N ASN A 242 -20.25 -0.79 -21.60
CA ASN A 242 -21.32 0.17 -21.33
C ASN A 242 -21.59 0.30 -19.82
N ASN A 243 -21.74 1.53 -19.34
CA ASN A 243 -21.93 1.88 -17.92
C ASN A 243 -20.73 1.63 -16.98
N CYS A 244 -19.57 1.16 -17.45
CA CYS A 244 -18.40 0.95 -16.59
C CYS A 244 -18.00 2.24 -15.85
N LEU A 245 -17.87 3.36 -16.56
CA LEU A 245 -17.55 4.65 -15.95
C LEU A 245 -18.64 5.14 -14.99
N ASN A 246 -19.92 4.95 -15.34
CA ASN A 246 -21.04 5.32 -14.47
C ASN A 246 -20.98 4.56 -13.14
N LEU A 247 -20.66 3.26 -13.19
CA LEU A 247 -20.44 2.45 -12.00
C LEU A 247 -19.21 2.92 -11.22
N CYS A 248 -18.09 3.23 -11.90
CA CYS A 248 -16.89 3.77 -11.24
C CYS A 248 -17.20 5.06 -10.48
N TYR A 249 -17.89 6.02 -11.09
CA TYR A 249 -18.32 7.26 -10.44
C TYR A 249 -19.32 7.01 -9.33
N GLY A 250 -20.30 6.11 -9.53
CA GLY A 250 -21.27 5.72 -8.51
C GLY A 250 -20.61 5.12 -7.28
N PHE A 251 -19.70 4.17 -7.45
CA PHE A 251 -18.95 3.54 -6.36
C PHE A 251 -17.91 4.47 -5.73
N PHE A 252 -17.41 5.46 -6.46
CA PHE A 252 -16.57 6.51 -5.90
C PHE A 252 -17.40 7.44 -4.99
N ALA A 253 -18.53 7.93 -5.49
CA ALA A 253 -19.45 8.77 -4.72
C ALA A 253 -20.00 8.03 -3.49
N ALA A 254 -20.39 6.76 -3.63
CA ALA A 254 -20.84 5.93 -2.52
C ALA A 254 -19.77 5.82 -1.42
N ALA A 255 -18.49 5.64 -1.76
CA ALA A 255 -17.42 5.60 -0.76
C ALA A 255 -17.28 6.93 -0.01
N VAL A 256 -17.36 8.07 -0.71
CA VAL A 256 -17.32 9.40 -0.10
C VAL A 256 -18.51 9.61 0.83
N VAL A 257 -19.72 9.25 0.39
CA VAL A 257 -20.95 9.36 1.18
C VAL A 257 -20.89 8.47 2.43
N ILE A 258 -20.48 7.21 2.30
CA ILE A 258 -20.38 6.28 3.44
C ILE A 258 -19.42 6.85 4.50
N ASN A 259 -18.25 7.36 4.09
CA ASN A 259 -17.32 7.98 5.04
C ASN A 259 -17.86 9.27 5.64
N GLY A 260 -18.52 10.12 4.86
CA GLY A 260 -19.17 11.33 5.34
C GLY A 260 -20.22 11.02 6.40
N VAL A 261 -21.12 10.06 6.12
CA VAL A 261 -22.11 9.59 7.08
C VAL A 261 -21.42 9.02 8.32
N ARG A 262 -20.38 8.18 8.16
CA ARG A 262 -19.63 7.60 9.27
C ARG A 262 -19.02 8.66 10.20
N ASP A 263 -18.50 9.74 9.64
CA ASP A 263 -17.90 10.84 10.40
C ASP A 263 -18.93 11.75 11.07
N LEU A 264 -20.11 11.92 10.46
CA LEU A 264 -21.20 12.72 11.01
C LEU A 264 -21.99 11.97 12.08
N THR A 265 -22.12 10.65 11.94
CA THR A 265 -22.75 9.81 12.95
C THR A 265 -21.80 9.62 14.12
N GLY A 266 -22.21 10.00 15.33
CA GLY A 266 -21.37 9.87 16.54
C GLY A 266 -20.86 8.44 16.78
N LYS A 267 -19.84 8.30 17.65
CA LYS A 267 -19.07 7.06 17.90
C LYS A 267 -19.91 5.79 18.15
N ARG A 268 -21.16 5.94 18.60
CA ARG A 268 -22.08 4.83 18.88
C ARG A 268 -22.62 4.18 17.60
N TRP A 269 -22.90 4.96 16.57
CA TRP A 269 -23.47 4.51 15.30
C TRP A 269 -22.39 4.25 14.23
N SER A 270 -21.28 4.98 14.29
CA SER A 270 -20.15 4.82 13.35
C SER A 270 -19.51 3.43 13.35
N ARG A 271 -19.72 2.63 14.40
CA ARG A 271 -19.25 1.24 14.52
C ARG A 271 -19.99 0.27 13.58
N PHE A 272 -21.24 0.56 13.25
CA PHE A 272 -22.07 -0.29 12.38
C PHE A 272 -21.94 0.05 10.90
N ILE A 273 -21.32 1.19 10.58
CA ILE A 273 -21.12 1.63 9.20
C ILE A 273 -19.86 0.95 8.66
N PRO A 274 -19.96 0.21 7.55
CA PRO A 274 -18.84 -0.51 6.98
C PRO A 274 -17.78 0.46 6.43
N VAL A 275 -16.55 -0.01 6.34
CA VAL A 275 -15.45 0.75 5.75
C VAL A 275 -15.40 0.44 4.25
N PRO A 276 -15.61 1.43 3.35
CA PRO A 276 -15.61 1.20 1.91
C PRO A 276 -14.35 0.52 1.37
N MET A 277 -13.18 0.82 1.96
CA MET A 277 -11.93 0.13 1.61
C MET A 277 -11.99 -1.38 1.88
N ALA A 278 -12.40 -1.76 3.10
CA ALA A 278 -12.53 -3.17 3.49
C ALA A 278 -13.61 -3.89 2.66
N MET A 279 -14.71 -3.21 2.33
CA MET A 279 -15.76 -3.75 1.46
C MET A 279 -15.26 -4.05 0.05
N ALA A 280 -14.34 -3.24 -0.49
CA ALA A 280 -13.88 -3.39 -1.86
C ALA A 280 -12.90 -4.56 -2.05
N MET A 281 -12.21 -4.99 -0.98
CA MET A 281 -11.17 -6.03 -1.08
C MET A 281 -11.67 -7.39 -1.58
N PRO A 282 -12.77 -7.97 -1.05
CA PRO A 282 -13.29 -9.24 -1.55
C PRO A 282 -13.71 -9.21 -3.03
N PHE A 283 -14.15 -8.06 -3.53
CA PHE A 283 -14.48 -7.90 -4.95
C PHE A 283 -13.22 -7.84 -5.83
N TYR A 284 -12.07 -7.48 -5.27
CA TYR A 284 -10.81 -7.42 -5.98
C TYR A 284 -10.03 -8.74 -5.93
N ILE A 285 -9.87 -9.30 -4.73
CA ILE A 285 -9.05 -10.47 -4.45
C ILE A 285 -9.86 -11.76 -4.68
N GLY A 286 -11.10 -11.78 -4.20
CA GLY A 286 -11.99 -12.92 -4.27
C GLY A 286 -12.76 -13.14 -2.97
N ALA A 287 -13.80 -13.96 -3.04
CA ALA A 287 -14.67 -14.25 -1.90
C ALA A 287 -13.96 -15.00 -0.76
N TYR A 288 -12.90 -15.75 -1.06
CA TYR A 288 -12.11 -16.47 -0.04
C TYR A 288 -11.54 -15.51 1.00
N PHE A 289 -11.04 -14.34 0.58
CA PHE A 289 -10.52 -13.32 1.48
C PHE A 289 -11.57 -12.85 2.50
N ALA A 290 -12.83 -12.69 2.08
CA ALA A 290 -13.91 -12.34 3.00
C ALA A 290 -14.21 -13.44 4.02
N ILE A 291 -14.16 -14.70 3.58
CA ILE A 291 -14.41 -15.87 4.43
C ILE A 291 -13.31 -15.97 5.48
N ASP A 292 -12.04 -15.87 5.07
CA ASP A 292 -10.88 -15.97 5.96
C ASP A 292 -10.87 -14.85 7.00
N MET A 293 -11.11 -13.59 6.57
CA MET A 293 -11.24 -12.47 7.51
C MET A 293 -12.41 -12.64 8.48
N CYS A 294 -13.54 -13.20 8.03
CA CYS A 294 -14.71 -13.44 8.87
C CYS A 294 -14.41 -14.50 9.95
N ILE A 295 -13.81 -15.62 9.56
CA ILE A 295 -13.40 -16.68 10.49
C ILE A 295 -12.38 -16.15 11.49
N GLY A 296 -11.33 -15.47 11.02
CA GLY A 296 -10.30 -14.88 11.89
C GLY A 296 -10.89 -13.86 12.88
N SER A 297 -11.81 -13.00 12.41
CA SER A 297 -12.51 -12.04 13.26
C SER A 297 -13.42 -12.72 14.27
N LEU A 298 -14.09 -13.82 13.92
CA LEU A 298 -14.94 -14.57 14.84
C LEU A 298 -14.11 -15.21 15.96
N VAL A 299 -12.99 -15.85 15.61
CA VAL A 299 -12.04 -16.43 16.58
C VAL A 299 -11.54 -15.34 17.54
N LEU A 300 -11.14 -14.20 16.99
CA LEU A 300 -10.72 -13.02 17.75
C LEU A 300 -11.81 -12.55 18.73
N LEU A 301 -13.05 -12.39 18.26
CA LEU A 301 -14.17 -11.94 19.07
C LEU A 301 -14.52 -12.91 20.20
N VAL A 302 -14.46 -14.22 19.95
CA VAL A 302 -14.70 -15.25 20.98
C VAL A 302 -13.59 -15.21 22.03
N TRP A 303 -12.33 -15.07 21.60
CA TRP A 303 -11.20 -14.98 22.52
C TRP A 303 -11.26 -13.71 23.38
N GLU A 304 -11.50 -12.54 22.77
CA GLU A 304 -11.64 -11.28 23.50
C GLU A 304 -12.80 -11.30 24.50
N LYS A 305 -13.89 -12.01 24.20
CA LYS A 305 -15.01 -12.20 25.13
C LYS A 305 -14.62 -13.07 26.33
N ARG A 306 -13.73 -14.05 26.15
CA ARG A 306 -13.23 -14.91 27.23
C ARG A 306 -12.17 -14.21 28.08
N ASN A 307 -11.13 -13.66 27.46
CA ASN A 307 -10.00 -13.07 28.15
C ASN A 307 -9.34 -11.96 27.31
N LYS A 308 -9.70 -10.71 27.58
CA LYS A 308 -9.20 -9.54 26.84
C LYS A 308 -7.69 -9.34 26.98
N THR A 309 -7.13 -9.64 28.15
CA THR A 309 -5.71 -9.37 28.44
C THR A 309 -4.83 -10.37 27.71
N GLU A 310 -5.19 -11.65 27.76
CA GLU A 310 -4.49 -12.72 27.06
C GLU A 310 -4.62 -12.58 25.54
N ALA A 311 -5.82 -12.29 25.04
CA ALA A 311 -6.06 -12.03 23.63
C ALA A 311 -5.09 -10.95 23.12
N LYS A 312 -5.07 -9.76 23.75
CA LYS A 312 -4.20 -8.66 23.34
C LYS A 312 -2.71 -9.01 23.35
N ALA A 313 -2.27 -9.92 24.22
CA ALA A 313 -0.88 -10.33 24.31
C ALA A 313 -0.49 -11.37 23.23
N PHE A 314 -1.34 -12.37 22.97
CA PHE A 314 -0.97 -13.53 22.15
C PHE A 314 -1.48 -13.49 20.70
N ILE A 315 -2.51 -12.70 20.39
CA ILE A 315 -3.05 -12.62 19.02
C ILE A 315 -1.99 -12.24 18.00
N PRO A 316 -1.15 -11.20 18.21
CA PRO A 316 -0.11 -10.85 17.22
C PRO A 316 0.84 -12.01 16.94
N ALA A 317 1.25 -12.74 17.99
CA ALA A 317 2.13 -13.89 17.86
C ALA A 317 1.48 -15.04 17.08
N ILE A 318 0.22 -15.38 17.38
CA ILE A 318 -0.50 -16.45 16.69
C ILE A 318 -0.76 -16.10 15.23
N ALA A 319 -1.23 -14.87 14.97
CA ALA A 319 -1.45 -14.39 13.62
C ALA A 319 -0.15 -14.44 12.79
N SER A 320 0.97 -13.94 13.35
CA SER A 320 2.28 -14.04 12.68
C SER A 320 2.72 -15.48 12.45
N GLY A 321 2.43 -16.40 13.38
CA GLY A 321 2.76 -17.81 13.26
C GLY A 321 1.96 -18.51 12.15
N LEU A 322 0.68 -18.19 11.99
CA LEU A 322 -0.16 -18.73 10.91
C LEU A 322 0.30 -18.22 9.54
N ILE A 323 0.58 -16.92 9.41
CA ILE A 323 1.10 -16.31 8.18
C ILE A 323 2.47 -16.90 7.81
N CYS A 324 3.38 -16.97 8.77
CA CYS A 324 4.71 -17.55 8.57
C CYS A 324 4.63 -19.05 8.24
N GLY A 325 3.72 -19.79 8.87
CA GLY A 325 3.50 -21.22 8.65
C GLY A 325 3.11 -21.53 7.20
N GLU A 326 2.23 -20.71 6.61
CA GLU A 326 1.91 -20.81 5.18
C GLU A 326 3.14 -20.56 4.30
N GLY A 327 3.91 -19.50 4.61
CA GLY A 327 5.14 -19.18 3.90
C GLY A 327 6.19 -20.29 3.94
N ILE A 328 6.40 -20.93 5.09
CA ILE A 328 7.34 -22.06 5.25
C ILE A 328 6.96 -23.24 4.35
N TRP A 329 5.66 -23.46 4.11
CA TRP A 329 5.19 -24.56 3.26
C TRP A 329 5.55 -24.37 1.77
N SER A 330 5.79 -23.13 1.33
CA SER A 330 6.21 -22.84 -0.04
C SER A 330 7.62 -23.35 -0.39
N LEU A 331 8.50 -23.50 0.61
CA LEU A 331 9.88 -23.94 0.41
C LEU A 331 9.96 -25.43 0.02
N PRO A 332 9.37 -26.38 0.78
CA PRO A 332 9.29 -27.77 0.36
C PRO A 332 8.61 -27.95 -0.99
N SER A 333 7.52 -27.24 -1.28
CA SER A 333 6.86 -27.34 -2.59
C SER A 333 7.77 -26.89 -3.73
N SER A 334 8.57 -25.84 -3.52
CA SER A 334 9.54 -25.37 -4.51
C SER A 334 10.68 -26.36 -4.72
N ILE A 335 11.18 -27.01 -3.65
CA ILE A 335 12.22 -28.05 -3.73
C ILE A 335 11.70 -29.29 -4.47
N ILE A 336 10.46 -29.70 -4.19
CA ILE A 336 9.82 -30.84 -4.86
C ILE A 336 9.60 -30.54 -6.35
N ALA A 337 9.17 -29.32 -6.69
CA ALA A 337 9.06 -28.87 -8.07
C ALA A 337 10.42 -28.87 -8.79
N PHE A 338 11.47 -28.38 -8.12
CA PHE A 338 12.83 -28.40 -8.65
C PHE A 338 13.39 -29.83 -8.87
N ALA A 339 12.97 -30.79 -8.05
CA ALA A 339 13.33 -32.19 -8.20
C ALA A 339 12.55 -32.93 -9.31
N GLY A 340 11.69 -32.23 -10.06
CA GLY A 340 10.91 -32.80 -11.17
C GLY A 340 9.78 -33.75 -10.73
N ALA A 341 9.53 -33.86 -9.43
CA ALA A 341 8.46 -34.69 -8.89
C ALA A 341 7.14 -33.90 -8.86
N LYS A 342 6.07 -34.48 -9.42
CA LYS A 342 4.71 -33.91 -9.23
C LYS A 342 4.37 -34.00 -7.75
N PRO A 343 4.03 -32.88 -7.08
CA PRO A 343 3.70 -32.93 -5.66
C PRO A 343 2.54 -33.91 -5.44
N PRO A 344 2.62 -34.82 -4.45
CA PRO A 344 1.66 -35.91 -4.25
C PRO A 344 0.27 -35.43 -3.81
N PHE A 345 0.08 -34.13 -3.60
CA PHE A 345 -1.23 -33.52 -3.38
C PHE A 345 -1.53 -32.48 -4.47
N CYS A 346 -2.71 -32.61 -5.09
CA CYS A 346 -3.34 -31.58 -5.91
C CYS A 346 -3.72 -30.34 -5.08
N LEU A 347 -2.75 -29.69 -4.44
CA LEU A 347 -2.84 -28.30 -4.04
C LEU A 347 -2.16 -27.50 -5.16
N LYS A 348 -2.88 -27.36 -6.29
CA LYS A 348 -2.69 -26.19 -7.15
C LYS A 348 -3.16 -24.98 -6.33
N LEU A 349 -2.29 -24.46 -5.47
CA LEU A 349 -2.40 -23.10 -4.99
C LEU A 349 -2.10 -22.22 -6.20
N LYS A 350 -3.13 -21.96 -7.00
CA LYS A 350 -3.11 -20.86 -7.96
C LYS A 350 -3.05 -19.60 -7.11
N PHE A 351 -1.86 -19.02 -7.01
CA PHE A 351 -1.66 -17.65 -6.57
C PHE A 351 -2.34 -16.68 -7.54
#